data_AF-D4DA20-F1
#
_entry.id   AF-D4DA20-F1
#
_cell.length_a   1.000
_cell.length_b   1.000
_cell.length_c   1.000
_cell.angle_alpha   90.00
_cell.angle_beta   90.00
_cell.angle_gamma   90.00
#
_symmetry.space_group_name_H-M   'P 1'
#
loop_
_entity.id
_entity.type
_entity.pdbx_description
1 polymer ?
#
loop_
_entity_poly.entity_id
_entity_poly.type
_entity_poly.pdbx_seq_one_letter_code
_entity_poly.pdbx_strand_id
1 'polypeptide(L)'
;MELSLWDTAGQEEFDRLRALSYDDTQAIMLCFSVDSKDSLENVESKWLAEIGENCPGAKIVVVALKCDLREEASDEKDDGSNTQQQPKPVITYSEGLEVAKRINALRYLGAFTRP
;
A
#
# COMPACT_ATOMS: atom_id res chain seq x y z
N MET A 1 22.98 15.45 1.82
CA MET A 1 21.55 15.13 1.69
C MET A 1 21.29 14.01 2.67
N GLU A 2 20.43 14.22 3.65
CA GLU A 2 20.11 13.26 4.70
C GLU A 2 18.67 12.77 4.48
N LEU A 3 18.43 11.49 4.71
CA LEU A 3 17.11 10.87 4.58
C LEU A 3 16.70 10.36 5.96
N SER A 4 15.61 10.91 6.49
CA SER A 4 14.97 10.41 7.70
C SER A 4 13.74 9.59 7.31
N LEU A 5 13.59 8.41 7.90
CA LEU A 5 12.48 7.51 7.65
C LEU A 5 11.73 7.24 8.95
N TRP A 6 10.41 7.32 8.88
CA TRP A 6 9.50 7.01 9.99
C TRP A 6 8.60 5.85 9.58
N ASP A 7 8.64 4.77 10.34
CA ASP A 7 7.68 3.67 10.23
C ASP A 7 6.57 3.87 11.26
N THR A 8 5.32 3.73 10.84
CA THR A 8 4.15 4.09 11.66
C THR A 8 3.16 2.95 11.71
N ALA A 9 2.60 2.71 12.90
CA ALA A 9 1.54 1.75 13.10
C ALA A 9 0.25 2.18 12.39
N GLY A 10 -0.48 1.24 11.77
CA GLY A 10 -1.72 1.49 11.01
C GLY A 10 -3.02 1.31 11.80
N GLN A 11 -2.93 0.90 13.07
CA GLN A 11 -4.08 0.72 13.94
C GLN A 11 -4.59 2.06 14.49
N GLU A 12 -5.90 2.15 14.73
CA GLU A 12 -6.58 3.38 15.18
C GLU A 12 -6.13 3.84 16.56
N GLU A 13 -5.78 2.91 17.45
CA GLU A 13 -5.23 3.26 18.76
C GLU A 13 -3.92 4.08 18.69
N PHE A 14 -3.24 4.09 17.54
CA PHE A 14 -1.98 4.81 17.33
C PHE A 14 -2.13 6.10 16.52
N ASP A 15 -3.35 6.55 16.21
CA ASP A 15 -3.58 7.77 15.40
C ASP A 15 -2.84 8.99 15.96
N ARG A 16 -2.89 9.19 17.27
CA ARG A 16 -2.20 10.32 17.94
C ARG A 16 -0.68 10.23 17.86
N LEU A 17 -0.12 9.02 17.89
CA LEU A 17 1.32 8.80 17.77
C LEU A 17 1.77 9.00 16.32
N ARG A 18 1.02 8.47 15.36
CA ARG A 18 1.28 8.65 13.92
C ARG A 18 1.22 10.13 13.53
N ALA A 19 0.31 10.90 14.12
CA ALA A 19 0.20 12.34 13.89
C ALA A 19 1.51 13.12 14.17
N LEU A 20 2.33 12.65 15.12
CA LEU A 20 3.62 13.27 15.45
C LEU A 20 4.67 13.07 14.34
N SER A 21 4.47 12.11 13.45
CA SER A 21 5.40 11.81 12.34
C SER A 21 5.14 12.69 11.11
N TYR A 22 4.00 13.39 11.03
CA TYR A 22 3.63 14.19 9.87
C TYR A 22 4.34 15.56 9.81
N ASP A 23 4.81 16.06 10.95
CA ASP A 23 5.50 17.35 11.03
C ASP A 23 6.75 17.35 10.16
N ASP A 24 6.92 18.41 9.36
CA ASP A 24 7.99 18.54 8.36
C ASP A 24 8.17 17.35 7.39
N THR A 25 7.14 16.54 7.13
CA THR A 25 7.22 15.45 6.16
C THR A 25 7.11 15.93 4.71
N GLN A 26 8.10 15.62 3.86
CA GLN A 26 8.09 16.01 2.45
C GLN A 26 7.39 14.99 1.54
N ALA A 27 7.40 13.71 1.92
CA ALA A 27 6.83 12.63 1.13
C ALA A 27 6.28 11.50 2.03
N ILE A 28 5.19 10.89 1.58
CA ILE A 28 4.53 9.76 2.24
C ILE A 28 4.58 8.55 1.32
N MET A 29 5.04 7.42 1.87
CA MET A 29 4.88 6.10 1.26
C MET A 29 3.58 5.48 1.79
N LEU A 30 2.53 5.57 0.99
CA LEU A 30 1.21 5.05 1.35
C LEU A 30 1.08 3.60 0.91
N CYS A 31 1.10 2.69 1.87
CA CYS A 31 1.24 1.26 1.61
C CYS A 31 -0.10 0.51 1.71
N PHE A 32 -0.28 -0.51 0.86
CA PHE A 32 -1.33 -1.52 0.99
C PHE A 32 -0.77 -2.91 0.71
N SER A 33 -1.46 -3.96 1.17
CA SER A 33 -1.06 -5.36 0.93
C SER A 33 -1.81 -5.93 -0.26
N VAL A 34 -1.11 -6.57 -1.20
CA VAL A 34 -1.78 -7.14 -2.40
C VAL A 34 -2.77 -8.25 -2.08
N ASP A 35 -2.69 -8.86 -0.89
CA ASP A 35 -3.60 -9.90 -0.41
C ASP A 35 -4.75 -9.37 0.47
N SER A 36 -4.93 -8.05 0.56
CA SER A 36 -5.96 -7.39 1.38
C SER A 36 -6.64 -6.25 0.62
N LYS A 37 -7.84 -6.50 0.09
CA LYS A 37 -8.67 -5.49 -0.59
C LYS A 37 -8.99 -4.31 0.31
N ASP A 38 -9.36 -4.57 1.56
CA ASP A 38 -9.64 -3.53 2.56
C ASP A 38 -8.47 -2.56 2.73
N SER A 39 -7.22 -3.07 2.69
CA SER A 39 -6.04 -2.21 2.79
C SER A 39 -5.89 -1.26 1.59
N LEU A 40 -6.30 -1.67 0.40
CA LEU A 40 -6.33 -0.80 -0.78
C LEU A 40 -7.49 0.20 -0.73
N GLU A 41 -8.67 -0.22 -0.26
CA GLU A 41 -9.80 0.68 -0.08
C GLU A 41 -9.47 1.79 0.93
N ASN A 42 -8.77 1.44 2.01
CA ASN A 42 -8.31 2.38 3.04
C ASN A 42 -7.34 3.44 2.52
N VAL A 43 -6.63 3.19 1.41
CA VAL A 43 -5.78 4.21 0.75
C VAL A 43 -6.62 5.45 0.41
N GLU A 44 -7.80 5.26 -0.16
CA GLU A 44 -8.71 6.34 -0.56
C GLU A 44 -9.60 6.80 0.59
N SER A 45 -10.19 5.85 1.33
CA SER A 45 -11.25 6.15 2.29
C SER A 45 -10.75 6.69 3.63
N LYS A 46 -9.50 6.40 4.01
CA LYS A 46 -8.93 6.75 5.31
C LYS A 46 -7.64 7.55 5.19
N TRP A 47 -6.63 6.93 4.57
CA TRP A 47 -5.27 7.45 4.63
C TRP A 47 -5.08 8.75 3.85
N LEU A 48 -5.71 8.86 2.68
CA LEU A 48 -5.68 10.10 1.91
C LEU A 48 -6.27 11.28 2.69
N ALA A 49 -7.38 11.06 3.40
CA ALA A 49 -8.02 12.07 4.23
C ALA A 49 -7.12 12.48 5.40
N GLU A 50 -6.57 11.51 6.13
CA GLU A 50 -5.67 11.76 7.26
C GLU A 50 -4.43 12.56 6.84
N ILE A 51 -3.79 12.19 5.72
CA ILE A 51 -2.63 12.92 5.18
C ILE A 51 -3.02 14.35 4.79
N GLY A 52 -4.19 14.53 4.16
CA GLY A 52 -4.71 15.84 3.78
C GLY A 52 -4.95 16.78 4.97
N GLU A 53 -5.35 16.24 6.11
CA GLU A 53 -5.57 17.00 7.35
C GLU A 53 -4.26 17.33 8.08
N ASN A 54 -3.30 16.41 8.11
CA ASN A 54 -2.11 16.54 8.95
C ASN A 54 -0.87 17.09 8.22
N CYS A 55 -0.69 16.84 6.92
CA CYS A 55 0.46 17.31 6.16
C CYS A 55 0.08 17.70 4.72
N PRO A 56 -0.72 18.77 4.55
CA PRO A 56 -1.16 19.21 3.23
C PRO A 56 0.04 19.63 2.37
N GLY A 57 0.27 18.91 1.27
CA GLY A 57 1.34 19.20 0.31
C GLY A 57 2.44 18.14 0.22
N ALA A 58 2.48 17.19 1.16
CA ALA A 58 3.39 16.04 1.07
C ALA A 58 3.17 15.26 -0.23
N LYS A 59 4.27 14.83 -0.87
CA LYS A 59 4.19 14.01 -2.08
C LYS A 59 3.83 12.57 -1.72
N ILE A 60 2.77 12.05 -2.31
CA ILE A 60 2.32 10.68 -2.05
C ILE A 60 2.91 9.74 -3.10
N VAL A 61 3.51 8.65 -2.64
CA VAL A 61 3.87 7.48 -3.45
C VAL A 61 3.08 6.29 -2.93
N VAL A 62 2.32 5.63 -3.78
CA VAL A 62 1.59 4.42 -3.40
C VAL A 62 2.49 3.20 -3.56
N VAL A 63 2.52 2.35 -2.54
CA VAL A 63 3.37 1.14 -2.51
C VAL A 63 2.51 -0.09 -2.28
N ALA A 64 2.55 -1.03 -3.23
CA ALA A 64 1.98 -2.35 -3.07
C ALA A 64 3.00 -3.28 -2.40
N LEU A 65 2.63 -3.85 -1.25
CA LEU A 65 3.44 -4.77 -0.46
C LEU A 65 3.10 -6.24 -0.78
N LYS A 66 4.05 -7.13 -0.53
CA LYS A 66 3.94 -8.59 -0.72
C LYS A 66 3.69 -8.99 -2.18
N CYS A 67 4.33 -8.29 -3.13
CA CYS A 67 4.14 -8.56 -4.55
C CYS A 67 4.51 -10.00 -4.98
N ASP A 68 5.31 -10.72 -4.20
CA ASP A 68 5.59 -12.16 -4.38
C ASP A 68 4.31 -13.00 -4.42
N LEU A 69 3.26 -12.61 -3.67
CA LEU A 69 1.97 -13.31 -3.69
C LEU A 69 1.23 -13.19 -5.04
N ARG A 70 1.58 -12.20 -5.88
CA ARG A 70 1.02 -12.09 -7.24
C ARG A 70 1.66 -13.12 -8.18
N GLU A 71 2.94 -13.40 -8.00
CA GLU A 71 3.69 -14.37 -8.80
C GLU A 71 3.25 -15.79 -8.45
N GLU A 72 3.12 -16.09 -7.15
CA GLU A 72 2.60 -17.37 -6.68
C GLU A 72 1.19 -17.65 -7.24
N ALA A 73 0.33 -16.63 -7.24
CA ALA A 73 -1.03 -16.74 -7.80
C ALA A 73 -1.07 -16.84 -9.33
N SER A 74 -0.01 -16.48 -10.06
CA SER A 74 0.12 -16.78 -11.48
C SER A 74 0.64 -18.20 -11.72
N ASP A 75 1.64 -18.64 -10.94
CA ASP A 75 2.26 -19.96 -11.09
C ASP A 75 1.25 -21.09 -10.77
N GLU A 76 0.42 -20.93 -9.73
CA GLU A 76 -0.65 -21.88 -9.40
C GLU A 76 -1.69 -22.07 -10.52
N LYS A 77 -1.91 -21.04 -11.35
CA LYS A 77 -2.85 -21.13 -12.48
C LYS A 77 -2.26 -21.91 -13.65
N ASP A 78 -0.94 -21.88 -13.81
CA ASP A 78 -0.23 -22.52 -14.91
C ASP A 78 0.11 -24.00 -14.62
N ASP A 79 0.30 -24.39 -13.35
CA ASP A 79 0.74 -25.75 -12.98
C ASP A 79 -0.42 -26.79 -12.92
N GLY A 80 -1.67 -26.38 -13.13
CA GLY A 80 -2.82 -27.30 -13.22
C GLY A 80 -3.05 -28.19 -11.98
N SER A 81 -2.36 -27.93 -10.87
CA SER A 81 -2.44 -28.71 -9.65
C SER A 81 -3.79 -28.50 -8.99
N ASN A 82 -4.56 -29.57 -8.86
CA ASN A 82 -5.93 -29.61 -8.37
C ASN A 82 -6.01 -29.50 -6.83
N THR A 83 -5.29 -28.53 -6.24
CA THR A 83 -5.44 -28.18 -4.83
C THR A 83 -6.82 -27.53 -4.65
N GLN A 84 -7.69 -28.17 -3.86
CA GLN A 84 -9.09 -27.73 -3.61
C GLN A 84 -9.21 -26.37 -2.89
N GLN A 85 -8.10 -25.67 -2.61
CA GLN A 85 -8.13 -24.32 -2.06
C GLN A 85 -8.25 -23.33 -3.20
N GLN A 86 -9.37 -22.61 -3.26
CA GLN A 86 -9.49 -21.48 -4.17
C GLN A 86 -8.36 -20.49 -3.88
N PRO A 87 -7.56 -20.09 -4.89
CA PRO A 87 -6.50 -19.12 -4.68
C PRO A 87 -7.11 -17.84 -4.12
N LYS A 88 -6.56 -17.35 -3.00
CA LYS A 88 -7.04 -16.12 -2.37
C LYS A 88 -6.89 -14.98 -3.41
N PRO A 89 -7.96 -14.22 -3.71
CA PRO A 89 -7.89 -13.18 -4.73
C PRO A 89 -6.88 -12.11 -4.32
N VAL A 90 -5.85 -11.94 -5.14
CA VAL A 90 -4.83 -10.89 -5.00
C VAL A 90 -5.17 -9.69 -5.90
N ILE A 91 -4.81 -8.51 -5.43
CA ILE A 91 -4.98 -7.25 -6.13
C ILE A 91 -3.96 -7.19 -7.27
N THR A 92 -4.43 -6.98 -8.49
CA THR A 92 -3.58 -6.87 -9.69
C THR A 92 -2.77 -5.56 -9.71
N TYR A 93 -1.73 -5.52 -10.55
CA TYR A 93 -0.97 -4.28 -10.79
C TYR A 93 -1.87 -3.14 -11.30
N SER A 94 -2.78 -3.44 -12.23
CA SER A 94 -3.71 -2.46 -12.80
C SER A 94 -4.66 -1.88 -11.75
N GLU A 95 -5.23 -2.72 -10.86
CA GLU A 95 -6.14 -2.23 -9.82
C GLU A 95 -5.43 -1.25 -8.86
N GLY A 96 -4.23 -1.60 -8.40
CA GLY A 96 -3.43 -0.71 -7.55
C GLY A 96 -3.01 0.58 -8.27
N LEU A 97 -2.65 0.49 -9.55
CA LEU A 97 -2.29 1.65 -10.35
C LEU A 97 -3.47 2.60 -10.56
N GLU A 98 -4.68 2.08 -10.79
CA GLU A 98 -5.87 2.92 -10.94
C GLU A 98 -6.22 3.69 -9.66
N VAL A 99 -6.05 3.07 -8.48
CA VAL A 99 -6.16 3.77 -7.18
C VAL A 99 -5.12 4.88 -7.07
N ALA A 100 -3.85 4.57 -7.37
CA ALA A 100 -2.77 5.55 -7.33
C ALA A 100 -3.03 6.76 -8.25
N LYS A 101 -3.60 6.52 -9.44
CA LYS A 101 -4.03 7.58 -10.36
C LYS A 101 -5.18 8.41 -9.79
N ARG A 102 -6.20 7.78 -9.21
CA ARG A 102 -7.36 8.48 -8.63
C ARG A 102 -6.96 9.45 -7.53
N ILE A 103 -6.00 9.08 -6.70
CA ILE A 103 -5.51 9.93 -5.61
C ILE A 103 -4.39 10.89 -6.04
N ASN A 104 -4.05 10.94 -7.34
CA ASN A 104 -2.97 11.77 -7.89
C ASN A 104 -1.59 11.50 -7.24
N ALA A 105 -1.29 10.23 -6.95
CA ALA A 105 0.01 9.82 -6.44
C ALA A 105 1.11 10.09 -7.49
N LEU A 106 2.29 10.50 -7.01
CA LEU A 106 3.44 10.81 -7.87
C LEU A 106 3.98 9.56 -8.59
N ARG A 107 3.90 8.41 -7.93
CA ARG A 107 4.33 7.09 -8.41
C ARG A 107 3.53 5.97 -7.76
N TYR A 108 3.49 4.84 -8.46
CA TYR A 108 3.05 3.54 -7.96
C TYR A 108 4.23 2.57 -8.01
N LEU A 109 4.56 1.95 -6.88
CA LEU A 109 5.68 1.03 -6.74
C LEU A 109 5.20 -0.31 -6.16
N GLY A 110 5.93 -1.39 -6.47
CA GLY A 110 5.73 -2.70 -5.86
C GLY A 110 6.95 -3.10 -5.02
N ALA A 111 6.71 -3.76 -3.90
CA ALA A 111 7.73 -4.29 -3.01
C ALA A 111 7.49 -5.78 -2.75
N PHE A 112 8.56 -6.55 -2.82
CA PHE A 112 8.57 -7.99 -2.54
C PHE A 112 9.00 -8.21 -1.08
N THR A 113 8.38 -9.18 -0.42
CA THR A 113 8.73 -9.53 0.97
C THR A 113 9.82 -10.58 1.07
N ARG A 114 10.13 -11.27 -0.03
CA ARG A 114 11.20 -12.27 -0.10
C ARG A 114 12.55 -11.57 -0.44
N PRO A 115 13.65 -11.94 0.24
CA PRO A 115 14.97 -11.39 -0.02
C PRO A 115 15.58 -11.85 -1.35
#